data_AF-A0A7S2QQ44-F1
#
_entry.id   AF-A0A7S2QQ44-F1
#
_cell.length_a   1.000
_cell.length_b   1.000
_cell.length_c   1.000
_cell.angle_alpha   90.00
_cell.angle_beta   90.00
_cell.angle_gamma   90.00
#
_symmetry.space_group_name_H-M   'P 1'
#
loop_
_entity.id
_entity.type
_entity.pdbx_description
1 polymer ?
#
loop_
_entity_poly.entity_id
_entity_poly.type
_entity_poly.pdbx_seq_one_letter_code
_entity_poly.pdbx_strand_id
1 'polypeptide(L)'
;MGGVPSCLAPPSVAVLPDFPESLGPFAVVPTPLEGKDFRIQPRKIGEPCKFPLMSEDHGTTWMMDKEPLARCGADIRGRHRVQGQFSPRHQITLRGSVGQCLNIPANARTFVFSYPVQEWNELGQATATPAGSFLNIGGFVYLDAQYN
;
A
#
# COMPACT_ATOMS: atom_id res chain seq x y z
N MET A 1 -41.70 -23.61 41.30
CA MET A 1 -40.34 -23.38 41.81
C MET A 1 -39.44 -23.14 40.60
N GLY A 2 -39.07 -21.89 40.36
CA GLY A 2 -38.26 -21.49 39.20
C GLY A 2 -36.77 -21.67 39.49
N GLY A 3 -36.07 -22.41 38.63
CA GLY A 3 -34.61 -22.49 38.65
C GLY A 3 -34.02 -21.24 38.02
N VAL A 4 -33.12 -20.58 38.75
CA VAL A 4 -32.33 -19.44 38.26
C VAL A 4 -31.16 -20.01 37.42
N PRO A 5 -30.97 -19.59 36.15
CA PRO A 5 -29.81 -20.02 35.39
C PRO A 5 -28.53 -19.33 35.90
N SER A 6 -27.54 -20.17 36.17
CA SER A 6 -26.21 -19.85 36.69
C SER A 6 -25.49 -18.80 35.84
N CYS A 7 -24.84 -17.89 36.55
CA CYS A 7 -24.11 -16.75 36.05
C CYS A 7 -23.04 -17.11 35.01
N LEU A 8 -22.99 -16.29 33.97
CA LEU A 8 -21.92 -16.18 32.99
C LEU A 8 -20.55 -16.19 33.67
N ALA A 9 -19.69 -17.14 33.26
CA ALA A 9 -18.28 -17.06 33.57
C ALA A 9 -17.70 -15.75 33.01
N PRO A 10 -16.83 -15.04 33.74
CA PRO A 10 -16.18 -13.85 33.21
C PRO A 10 -15.35 -14.24 31.97
N PRO A 11 -15.25 -13.37 30.95
CA PRO A 11 -14.38 -13.62 29.82
C PRO A 11 -12.96 -13.81 30.33
N SER A 12 -12.38 -14.97 30.01
CA SER A 12 -10.98 -15.28 30.24
C SER A 12 -10.14 -14.10 29.78
N VAL A 13 -9.40 -13.49 30.71
CA VAL A 13 -8.42 -12.45 30.39
C VAL A 13 -7.42 -13.10 29.44
N ALA A 14 -7.52 -12.77 28.15
CA ALA A 14 -6.62 -13.30 27.14
C ALA A 14 -5.21 -12.80 27.47
N VAL A 15 -4.34 -13.72 27.87
CA VAL A 15 -2.91 -13.45 28.01
C VAL A 15 -2.42 -13.05 26.62
N LEU A 16 -1.97 -11.80 26.48
CA LEU A 16 -1.39 -11.33 25.23
C LEU A 16 -0.09 -12.12 24.98
N PRO A 17 0.11 -12.70 23.79
CA PRO A 17 1.32 -13.45 23.48
C PRO A 17 2.55 -12.54 23.59
N ASP A 18 3.66 -13.08 24.11
CA ASP A 18 4.93 -12.38 24.15
C ASP A 18 5.42 -12.09 22.73
N PHE A 19 5.93 -10.88 22.50
CA PHE A 19 6.49 -10.51 21.20
C PHE A 19 7.68 -11.42 20.85
N PRO A 20 7.76 -11.98 19.62
CA PRO A 20 6.98 -11.69 18.42
C PRO A 20 5.98 -12.81 18.04
N GLU A 21 5.41 -13.56 18.98
CA GLU A 21 4.62 -14.77 18.68
C GLU A 21 3.34 -14.50 17.87
N SER A 22 2.84 -13.25 17.87
CA SER A 22 1.88 -12.83 16.87
C SER A 22 2.15 -11.39 16.43
N LEU A 23 2.22 -11.16 15.12
CA LEU A 23 2.26 -9.82 14.54
C LEU A 23 0.84 -9.24 14.35
N GLY A 24 -0.14 -9.76 15.08
CA GLY A 24 -1.55 -9.35 15.03
C GLY A 24 -2.22 -9.65 13.68
N PRO A 25 -3.54 -9.41 13.58
CA PRO A 25 -4.21 -9.41 12.30
C PRO A 25 -3.73 -8.20 11.49
N PHE A 26 -2.93 -8.44 10.45
CA PHE A 26 -2.64 -7.42 9.45
C PHE A 26 -3.78 -7.33 8.44
N ALA A 27 -4.37 -6.14 8.34
CA ALA A 27 -5.32 -5.82 7.28
C ALA A 27 -4.62 -4.98 6.21
N VAL A 28 -4.76 -5.40 4.95
CA VAL A 28 -4.38 -4.56 3.81
C VAL A 28 -5.53 -3.60 3.55
N VAL A 29 -5.28 -2.30 3.68
CA VAL A 29 -6.26 -1.24 3.41
C VAL A 29 -6.04 -0.73 1.98
N PRO A 30 -7.03 -0.86 1.08
CA PRO A 30 -6.93 -0.29 -0.26
C PRO A 30 -6.78 1.23 -0.21
N THR A 31 -5.86 1.75 -1.00
CA THR A 31 -5.71 3.19 -1.18
C THR A 31 -6.56 3.63 -2.38
N PRO A 32 -7.15 4.84 -2.35
CA PRO A 32 -7.93 5.38 -3.47
C PRO A 32 -7.04 5.92 -4.61
N LEU A 33 -5.79 5.45 -4.71
CA LEU A 33 -4.81 5.85 -5.72
C LEU A 33 -4.84 4.83 -6.87
N GLU A 34 -4.89 5.32 -8.09
CA GLU A 34 -4.94 4.52 -9.31
C GLU A 34 -3.66 4.70 -10.14
N GLY A 35 -3.41 3.80 -11.11
CA GLY A 35 -2.23 3.87 -11.97
C GLY A 35 -2.02 5.22 -12.66
N LYS A 36 -3.11 5.94 -13.00
CA LYS A 36 -3.06 7.28 -13.62
C LYS A 36 -2.52 8.37 -12.71
N ASP A 37 -2.53 8.15 -11.39
CA ASP A 37 -2.02 9.10 -10.41
C ASP A 37 -0.49 9.02 -10.29
N PHE A 38 0.12 7.94 -10.79
CA PHE A 38 1.57 7.74 -10.79
C PHE A 38 2.17 8.14 -12.14
N ARG A 39 3.17 9.03 -12.09
CA ARG A 39 4.04 9.32 -13.22
C ARG A 39 5.36 8.59 -13.04
N ILE A 40 5.51 7.50 -13.77
CA ILE A 40 6.75 6.72 -13.82
C ILE A 40 7.56 7.24 -15.01
N GLN A 41 8.76 7.77 -14.74
CA GLN A 41 9.63 8.25 -15.81
C GLN A 41 10.44 7.09 -16.41
N PRO A 42 10.66 7.06 -17.73
CA PRO A 42 11.63 6.15 -18.32
C PRO A 42 13.04 6.46 -17.77
N ARG A 43 13.87 5.41 -17.65
CA ARG A 43 15.21 5.48 -17.04
C ARG A 43 16.16 6.45 -17.76
N LYS A 44 15.88 6.78 -19.03
CA LYS A 44 16.64 7.76 -19.82
C LYS A 44 15.71 8.72 -20.57
N ILE A 45 16.07 9.99 -20.55
CA ILE A 45 15.41 11.05 -21.30
C ILE A 45 15.64 10.80 -22.81
N GLY A 46 14.55 10.69 -23.58
CA GLY A 46 14.59 10.50 -25.04
C GLY A 46 14.54 9.04 -25.52
N GLU A 47 14.57 8.05 -24.63
CA GLU A 47 14.23 6.68 -25.01
C GLU A 47 12.70 6.52 -25.10
N PRO A 48 12.16 5.88 -26.15
CA PRO A 48 10.75 5.54 -26.17
C PRO A 48 10.44 4.66 -24.96
N CYS A 49 9.32 4.93 -24.27
CA CYS A 49 8.85 4.10 -23.14
C CYS A 49 8.64 2.66 -23.62
N LYS A 50 9.66 1.82 -23.48
CA LYS A 50 9.54 0.38 -23.67
C LYS A 50 9.00 -0.18 -22.37
N PHE A 51 7.82 -0.76 -22.45
CA PHE A 51 7.26 -1.54 -21.35
C PHE A 51 8.02 -2.87 -21.23
N PRO A 52 8.26 -3.38 -20.01
CA PRO A 52 7.90 -2.76 -18.72
C PRO A 52 8.74 -1.54 -18.35
N LEU A 53 8.11 -0.52 -17.74
CA LEU A 53 8.79 0.63 -17.14
C LEU A 53 9.60 0.26 -15.87
N MET A 54 9.40 -0.93 -15.31
CA MET A 54 10.05 -1.44 -14.11
C MET A 54 10.76 -2.77 -14.41
N SER A 55 12.02 -2.91 -14.03
CA SER A 55 12.75 -4.17 -14.23
C SER A 55 12.63 -5.09 -13.01
N GLU A 56 12.97 -6.36 -13.21
CA GLU A 56 13.00 -7.36 -12.13
C GLU A 56 14.19 -7.14 -11.18
N ASP A 57 15.24 -6.46 -11.67
CA ASP A 57 16.47 -6.23 -10.90
C ASP A 57 16.60 -4.84 -10.27
N HIS A 58 15.74 -3.89 -10.67
CA HIS A 58 15.87 -2.50 -10.25
C HIS A 58 14.52 -1.86 -9.99
N GLY A 59 14.47 -1.06 -8.92
CA GLY A 59 13.35 -0.18 -8.66
C GLY A 59 13.24 0.96 -9.67
N THR A 60 12.16 1.73 -9.57
CA THR A 60 11.96 2.93 -10.38
C THR A 60 11.43 4.08 -9.52
N THR A 61 11.65 5.29 -9.98
CA THR A 61 11.11 6.49 -9.35
C THR A 61 9.72 6.77 -9.90
N TRP A 62 8.80 7.14 -9.01
CA TRP A 62 7.50 7.66 -9.38
C TRP A 62 7.32 9.07 -8.83
N MET A 63 6.51 9.86 -9.52
CA MET A 63 6.04 11.16 -9.05
C MET A 63 4.51 11.15 -8.99
N MET A 64 3.96 11.91 -8.06
CA MET A 64 2.52 12.13 -7.94
C MET A 64 2.28 13.63 -7.73
N ASP A 65 1.38 14.19 -8.54
CA ASP A 65 1.01 15.60 -8.42
C ASP A 65 0.13 15.82 -7.18
N LYS A 66 -0.10 17.09 -6.83
CA LYS A 66 -0.92 17.49 -5.68
C LYS A 66 -2.39 17.06 -5.80
N GLU A 67 -2.95 17.06 -7.00
CA GLU A 67 -4.38 16.88 -7.23
C GLU A 67 -4.89 15.49 -6.82
N PRO A 68 -4.23 14.37 -7.19
CA PRO A 68 -4.58 13.05 -6.66
C PRO A 68 -4.55 12.97 -5.13
N LEU A 69 -3.55 13.60 -4.50
CA LEU A 69 -3.40 13.59 -3.05
C LEU A 69 -4.52 14.35 -2.37
N ALA A 70 -4.84 15.55 -2.86
CA ALA A 70 -5.93 16.37 -2.35
C ALA A 70 -7.28 15.63 -2.46
N ARG A 71 -7.54 14.93 -3.58
CA ARG A 71 -8.72 14.09 -3.78
C ARG A 71 -8.85 13.00 -2.72
N CYS A 72 -7.72 12.52 -2.19
CA CYS A 72 -7.65 11.46 -1.17
C CYS A 72 -7.53 11.99 0.26
N GLY A 73 -7.70 13.31 0.46
CA GLY A 73 -7.58 13.96 1.77
C GLY A 73 -6.14 14.07 2.30
N ALA A 74 -5.14 13.95 1.44
CA ALA A 74 -3.74 14.17 1.76
C ALA A 74 -3.28 15.54 1.24
N ASP A 75 -2.69 16.36 2.11
CA ASP A 75 -2.14 17.68 1.74
C ASP A 75 -0.62 17.67 1.80
N ILE A 76 -0.01 18.13 0.71
CA ILE A 76 1.44 18.31 0.59
C ILE A 76 1.83 19.80 0.70
N ARG A 77 0.96 20.61 1.30
CA ARG A 77 1.15 22.03 1.58
C ARG A 77 1.49 22.81 0.30
N GLY A 78 2.53 23.63 0.34
CA GLY A 78 2.98 24.43 -0.80
C GLY A 78 3.67 23.65 -1.92
N ARG A 79 3.85 22.32 -1.78
CA ARG A 79 4.49 21.52 -2.83
C ARG A 79 3.51 21.22 -3.96
N HIS A 80 4.03 21.12 -5.18
CA HIS A 80 3.25 20.76 -6.36
C HIS A 80 3.22 19.26 -6.65
N ARG A 81 4.21 18.51 -6.13
CA ARG A 81 4.34 17.06 -6.33
C ARG A 81 5.13 16.43 -5.19
N VAL A 82 4.99 15.11 -5.07
CA VAL A 82 5.87 14.25 -4.28
C VAL A 82 6.59 13.26 -5.18
N GLN A 83 7.72 12.78 -4.70
CA GLN A 83 8.52 11.76 -5.37
C GLN A 83 8.72 10.60 -4.41
N GLY A 84 8.58 9.38 -4.93
CA GLY A 84 8.89 8.16 -4.18
C GLY A 84 9.59 7.14 -5.07
N GLN A 85 9.85 5.98 -4.49
CA GLN A 85 10.53 4.88 -5.16
C GLN A 85 9.73 3.59 -5.02
N PHE A 86 9.67 2.85 -6.11
CA PHE A 86 9.22 1.47 -6.11
C PHE A 86 10.41 0.53 -5.96
N SER A 87 10.18 -0.61 -5.32
CA SER A 87 11.07 -1.79 -5.37
C SER A 87 11.19 -2.33 -6.80
N PRO A 88 12.13 -3.26 -7.05
CA PRO A 88 12.05 -4.10 -8.23
C PRO A 88 10.71 -4.85 -8.30
N ARG A 89 10.35 -5.26 -9.51
CA ARG A 89 9.10 -5.97 -9.79
C ARG A 89 9.17 -7.42 -9.33
N HIS A 90 8.12 -7.88 -8.67
CA HIS A 90 7.99 -9.25 -8.20
C HIS A 90 6.74 -9.95 -8.75
N GLN A 91 6.84 -11.25 -9.00
CA GLN A 91 5.72 -12.08 -9.46
C GLN A 91 4.74 -12.36 -8.32
N ILE A 92 3.44 -12.27 -8.61
CA ILE A 92 2.39 -12.69 -7.66
C ILE A 92 2.25 -14.20 -7.75
N THR A 93 2.57 -14.89 -6.66
CA THR A 93 2.44 -16.36 -6.55
C THR A 93 1.11 -16.79 -5.93
N LEU A 94 0.45 -15.91 -5.18
CA LEU A 94 -0.84 -16.17 -4.54
C LEU A 94 -1.99 -16.09 -5.55
N ARG A 95 -2.82 -17.13 -5.61
CA ARG A 95 -3.94 -17.25 -6.55
C ARG A 95 -5.23 -17.66 -5.84
N GLY A 96 -6.37 -17.50 -6.53
CA GLY A 96 -7.68 -17.96 -6.05
C GLY A 96 -8.16 -17.20 -4.82
N SER A 97 -8.76 -17.93 -3.88
CA SER A 97 -9.36 -17.37 -2.66
C SER A 97 -8.34 -16.63 -1.77
N VAL A 98 -7.09 -17.11 -1.71
CA VAL A 98 -6.05 -16.48 -0.89
C VAL A 98 -5.72 -15.07 -1.38
N GLY A 99 -5.59 -14.90 -2.71
CA GLY A 99 -5.35 -13.58 -3.29
C GLY A 99 -6.52 -12.62 -3.06
N GLN A 100 -7.75 -13.14 -3.14
CA GLN A 100 -8.97 -12.37 -2.87
C GLN A 100 -9.05 -11.92 -1.41
N CYS A 101 -8.72 -12.79 -0.45
CA CYS A 101 -8.68 -12.45 0.97
C CYS A 101 -7.66 -11.34 1.30
N LEU A 102 -6.62 -11.19 0.48
CA LEU A 102 -5.60 -10.15 0.61
C LEU A 102 -5.86 -8.91 -0.26
N ASN A 103 -7.05 -8.80 -0.86
CA ASN A 103 -7.41 -7.71 -1.77
C ASN A 103 -6.47 -7.57 -2.99
N ILE A 104 -5.85 -8.66 -3.45
CA ILE A 104 -5.05 -8.65 -4.68
C ILE A 104 -6.00 -8.59 -5.90
N PRO A 105 -5.86 -7.62 -6.80
CA PRO A 105 -6.70 -7.54 -8.01
C PRO A 105 -6.56 -8.79 -8.89
N ALA A 106 -7.67 -9.31 -9.42
CA ALA A 106 -7.69 -10.56 -10.19
C ALA A 106 -6.87 -10.49 -11.50
N ASN A 107 -6.73 -9.30 -12.09
CA ASN A 107 -5.94 -9.04 -13.28
C ASN A 107 -4.46 -8.74 -12.98
N ALA A 108 -4.07 -8.57 -11.71
CA ALA A 108 -2.69 -8.34 -11.35
C ALA A 108 -1.83 -9.57 -11.67
N ARG A 109 -0.58 -9.33 -12.10
CA ARG A 109 0.40 -10.37 -12.41
C ARG A 109 1.67 -10.18 -11.60
N THR A 110 2.05 -8.93 -11.40
CA THR A 110 3.22 -8.55 -10.63
C THR A 110 2.86 -7.48 -9.62
N PHE A 111 3.75 -7.25 -8.66
CA PHE A 111 3.63 -6.18 -7.68
C PHE A 111 4.98 -5.51 -7.46
N VAL A 112 4.93 -4.28 -6.95
CA VAL A 112 6.06 -3.57 -6.36
C VAL A 112 5.68 -3.07 -4.98
N PHE A 113 6.68 -2.82 -4.14
CA PHE A 113 6.50 -2.09 -2.89
C PHE A 113 6.90 -0.64 -3.11
N SER A 114 6.02 0.30 -2.80
CA SER A 114 6.37 1.71 -2.71
C SER A 114 7.01 1.97 -1.35
N TYR A 115 8.24 2.47 -1.34
CA TYR A 115 8.89 2.89 -0.10
C TYR A 115 8.27 4.18 0.45
N PRO A 116 8.38 4.41 1.78
CA PRO A 116 8.08 5.69 2.39
C PRO A 116 8.70 6.88 1.64
N VAL A 117 7.93 7.95 1.49
CA VAL A 117 8.45 9.23 1.02
C VAL A 117 9.24 9.87 2.15
N GLN A 118 10.56 10.02 1.98
CA GLN A 118 11.48 10.45 3.05
C GLN A 118 11.04 11.76 3.73
N GLU A 119 10.54 12.70 2.94
CA GLU A 119 10.16 14.04 3.41
C GLU A 119 8.70 14.12 3.89
N TRP A 120 7.99 12.98 4.01
CA TRP A 120 6.57 12.97 4.39
C TRP A 120 6.32 13.55 5.77
N ASN A 121 7.19 13.25 6.74
CA ASN A 121 7.08 13.75 8.11
C ASN A 121 7.16 15.28 8.19
N GLU A 122 7.88 15.92 7.27
CA GLU A 122 8.02 17.39 7.20
C GLU A 122 6.77 18.07 6.64
N LEU A 123 5.94 17.33 5.92
CA LEU A 123 4.65 17.80 5.40
C LEU A 123 3.56 17.85 6.49
N GLY A 124 3.86 17.30 7.67
CA GLY A 124 3.18 17.58 8.93
C GLY A 124 1.66 17.40 8.89
N GLN A 125 1.19 16.32 8.26
CA GLN A 125 -0.19 15.86 8.39
C GLN A 125 -0.27 14.53 9.14
N ALA A 126 -1.33 14.42 9.95
CA ALA A 126 -1.74 13.17 10.56
C ALA A 126 -2.02 12.13 9.47
N THR A 127 -1.41 10.96 9.62
CA THR A 127 -1.42 9.77 8.77
C THR A 127 -2.80 9.10 8.58
N ALA A 128 -3.88 9.77 8.98
CA ALA A 128 -5.19 9.14 9.18
C ALA A 128 -5.92 8.76 7.88
N THR A 129 -5.43 9.16 6.71
CA THR A 129 -5.97 8.72 5.42
C THR A 129 -5.16 7.54 4.86
N PRO A 130 -5.78 6.61 4.12
CA PRO A 130 -5.05 5.52 3.44
C PRO A 130 -3.94 6.03 2.52
N ALA A 131 -4.19 7.12 1.78
CA ALA A 131 -3.18 7.74 0.93
C ALA A 131 -2.01 8.33 1.74
N GLY A 132 -2.30 9.01 2.85
CA GLY A 132 -1.25 9.50 3.75
C GLY A 132 -0.44 8.38 4.38
N SER A 133 -1.08 7.28 4.78
CA SER A 133 -0.41 6.08 5.29
C SER A 133 0.50 5.42 4.23
N PHE A 134 0.04 5.34 2.98
CA PHE A 134 0.85 4.85 1.86
C PHE A 134 2.12 5.68 1.65
N LEU A 135 2.03 7.00 1.78
CA LEU A 135 3.19 7.88 1.64
C LEU A 135 4.13 7.82 2.85
N ASN A 136 3.59 7.58 4.04
CA ASN A 136 4.35 7.54 5.29
C ASN A 136 5.07 6.20 5.54
N ILE A 137 4.40 5.08 5.26
CA ILE A 137 4.86 3.72 5.61
C ILE A 137 5.20 2.90 4.36
N GLY A 138 4.67 3.28 3.20
CA GLY A 138 4.75 2.52 1.98
C GLY A 138 3.53 1.63 1.76
N GLY A 139 3.56 0.86 0.68
CA GLY A 139 2.47 -0.06 0.36
C GLY A 139 2.69 -0.83 -0.94
N PHE A 140 1.89 -1.89 -1.09
CA PHE A 140 1.90 -2.70 -2.31
C PHE A 140 1.18 -1.98 -3.44
N VAL A 141 1.80 -1.98 -4.62
CA VAL A 141 1.19 -1.53 -5.87
C VAL A 141 1.14 -2.74 -6.81
N TYR A 142 -0.07 -3.11 -7.20
CA TYR A 142 -0.32 -4.25 -8.07
C TYR A 142 -0.38 -3.80 -9.54
N LEU A 143 0.31 -4.54 -10.40
CA LEU A 143 0.45 -4.22 -11.81
C LEU A 143 -0.26 -5.30 -12.64
N ASP A 144 -1.10 -4.86 -13.57
CA ASP A 144 -1.71 -5.72 -14.57
C ASP A 144 -0.78 -5.90 -15.78
N ALA A 145 -1.26 -6.63 -16.80
CA ALA A 145 -0.47 -6.90 -18.00
C ALA A 145 -0.09 -5.65 -18.82
N GLN A 146 -0.80 -4.53 -18.69
CA GLN A 146 -0.51 -3.31 -19.46
C GLN A 146 0.68 -2.54 -18.87
N TYR A 147 0.89 -2.65 -17.56
CA TYR A 147 2.01 -2.06 -16.84
C TYR A 147 3.12 -3.08 -16.53
N ASN A 148 3.09 -4.24 -17.22
CA ASN A 148 4.04 -5.33 -17.13
C ASN A 148 5.04 -5.36 -18.30
#